data_AF-A0A915HH98-F1
#
_entry.id   AF-A0A915HH98-F1
#
_cell.length_a   1.000
_cell.length_b   1.000
_cell.length_c   1.000
_cell.angle_alpha   90.00
_cell.angle_beta   90.00
_cell.angle_gamma   90.00
#
_symmetry.space_group_name_H-M   'P 1'
#
loop_
_entity.id
_entity.type
_entity.pdbx_description
1 polymer ?
#
loop_
_entity_poly.entity_id
_entity_poly.type
_entity_poly.pdbx_seq_one_letter_code
_entity_poly.pdbx_strand_id
1 'polypeptide(L)' 'MAEAEKINIDSIIARLLEVRGAKPGKNVQLTENEIKGLCLKSREIFLSQPILLELEAPLKICGEE' A
#
# COMPACT_ATOMS: atom_id res chain seq x y z
N MET A 1 7.56 -3.55 -22.30
CA MET A 1 7.10 -2.85 -21.09
C MET A 1 5.83 -3.56 -20.68
N ALA A 2 5.84 -4.25 -19.52
CA ALA A 2 4.65 -4.98 -19.08
C ALA A 2 3.54 -3.97 -18.80
N GLU A 3 2.43 -4.10 -19.51
CA GLU A 3 1.21 -3.37 -19.22
C GLU A 3 0.85 -3.66 -17.77
N ALA A 4 0.86 -2.64 -16.91
CA ALA A 4 0.51 -2.81 -15.51
C ALA A 4 -0.95 -3.27 -15.47
N GLU A 5 -1.18 -4.54 -15.15
CA GLU A 5 -2.52 -5.04 -14.83
C GLU A 5 -3.16 -4.06 -13.86
N LYS A 6 -4.34 -3.56 -14.22
CA LYS A 6 -5.02 -2.53 -13.45
C LYS A 6 -5.49 -3.14 -12.12
N ILE A 7 -4.65 -3.01 -11.10
CA ILE A 7 -4.95 -3.45 -9.74
C ILE A 7 -6.13 -2.63 -9.18
N ASN A 8 -7.09 -3.32 -8.56
CA ASN A 8 -8.20 -2.66 -7.89
C ASN A 8 -7.80 -2.31 -6.46
N ILE A 9 -7.25 -1.11 -6.28
CA ILE A 9 -6.76 -0.61 -5.00
C ILE A 9 -7.86 -0.51 -3.94
N ASP A 10 -9.06 -0.07 -4.32
CA ASP A 10 -10.17 0.10 -3.36
C ASP A 10 -10.61 -1.23 -2.77
N SER A 11 -10.66 -2.29 -3.59
CA SER A 11 -10.96 -3.65 -3.13
C SER A 11 -9.91 -4.19 -2.16
N ILE A 12 -8.62 -3.98 -2.45
CA ILE A 12 -7.50 -4.38 -1.59
C ILE A 12 -7.58 -3.65 -0.24
N ILE A 13 -7.78 -2.33 -0.26
CA ILE A 13 -7.92 -1.52 0.96
C ILE A 13 -9.11 -2.03 1.78
N ALA A 14 -10.29 -2.21 1.18
CA ALA A 14 -11.47 -2.69 1.89
C ALA A 14 -11.18 -4.00 2.64
N ARG A 15 -10.61 -5.01 1.95
CA ARG A 15 -10.25 -6.32 2.54
C ARG A 15 -9.20 -6.22 3.65
N LEU A 16 -8.22 -5.34 3.50
CA LEU A 16 -7.22 -5.08 4.54
C LEU A 16 -7.83 -4.43 5.78
N LEU A 17 -8.88 -3.63 5.63
CA LEU A 17 -9.55 -2.95 6.74
C LEU A 17 -10.68 -3.78 7.37
N GLU A 18 -11.23 -4.78 6.68
CA GLU A 18 -12.28 -5.69 7.18
C GLU A 18 -11.88 -6.46 8.44
N VAL A 19 -10.58 -6.62 8.70
CA VAL A 19 -10.08 -7.30 9.91
C VAL A 19 -10.00 -6.37 11.13
N ARG A 20 -10.35 -5.08 11.01
CA ARG A 20 -10.49 -4.19 12.17
C ARG A 20 -11.57 -4.75 13.11
N GLY A 21 -11.21 -4.99 14.36
CA GLY A 21 -12.10 -5.58 15.38
C GLY A 21 -12.15 -7.11 15.37
N ALA A 22 -11.49 -7.78 14.41
CA ALA A 22 -11.24 -9.21 14.51
C ALA A 22 -10.16 -9.49 15.57
N LYS A 23 -10.07 -10.76 16.01
CA LYS A 23 -8.98 -11.22 16.88
C LYS A 23 -7.62 -10.86 16.23
N PRO A 24 -6.69 -10.22 16.96
CA PRO A 24 -5.34 -9.94 16.45
C PRO A 24 -4.67 -11.20 15.89
N GLY A 25 -3.97 -11.05 14.77
CA GLY A 25 -3.34 -12.15 14.02
C GLY A 25 -4.22 -12.81 12.95
N LYS A 26 -5.43 -12.28 12.68
CA LYS A 26 -6.23 -12.71 11.53
C LYS A 26 -5.59 -12.23 10.23
N ASN A 27 -5.22 -13.18 9.37
CA ASN A 27 -4.63 -12.87 8.06
C ASN A 27 -5.68 -12.41 7.05
N VAL A 28 -5.28 -11.51 6.17
CA VAL A 28 -6.01 -11.12 4.97
C VAL A 28 -5.38 -11.85 3.79
N GLN A 29 -6.16 -12.63 3.06
CA GLN A 29 -5.66 -13.30 1.87
C GLN A 29 -5.63 -12.29 0.73
N LEU A 30 -4.47 -12.05 0.14
CA LEU A 30 -4.28 -11.34 -1.13
C LEU A 30 -3.64 -12.31 -2.12
N THR A 31 -3.97 -12.17 -3.39
CA THR A 31 -3.32 -12.94 -4.46
C THR A 31 -1.90 -12.45 -4.68
N GLU A 32 -1.03 -13.32 -5.22
CA GLU A 32 0.34 -12.95 -5.56
C GLU A 32 0.40 -11.76 -6.54
N ASN A 33 -0.51 -11.71 -7.51
CA ASN A 33 -0.60 -10.61 -8.48
C ASN A 33 -0.99 -9.29 -7.82
N GLU A 34 -1.93 -9.31 -6.86
CA GLU A 34 -2.28 -8.10 -6.08
C GLU A 34 -1.05 -7.57 -5.32
N ILE A 35 -0.32 -8.46 -4.63
CA ILE A 35 0.89 -8.09 -3.87
C ILE A 35 1.97 -7.55 -4.80
N LYS A 36 2.28 -8.26 -5.90
CA LYS A 36 3.26 -7.81 -6.89
C LYS A 36 2.87 -6.47 -7.50
N GLY A 37 1.60 -6.27 -7.82
CA GLY A 37 1.08 -5.02 -8.35
C GLY A 37 1.24 -3.85 -7.39
N LEU A 38 0.97 -4.04 -6.09
CA LEU A 38 1.24 -3.03 -5.06
C LEU A 38 2.73 -2.67 -5.01
N CYS A 39 3.63 -3.66 -5.01
CA CYS A 39 5.07 -3.42 -5.00
C CYS A 39 5.57 -2.67 -6.24
N LEU A 40 5.11 -3.08 -7.43
CA LEU A 40 5.51 -2.43 -8.68
C LEU A 40 4.98 -0.99 -8.74
N LYS A 41 3.72 -0.77 -8.38
CA LYS A 41 3.12 0.57 -8.45
C LYS A 41 3.68 1.52 -7.40
N SER A 42 3.89 1.05 -6.17
CA SER A 42 4.54 1.84 -5.12
C SER A 42 5.99 2.19 -5.49
N ARG A 43 6.74 1.24 -6.06
CA ARG A 43 8.11 1.50 -6.55
C ARG A 43 8.16 2.60 -7.61
N GLU A 44 7.22 2.61 -8.57
CA GLU A 44 7.12 3.70 -9.54
C GLU A 44 6.90 5.06 -8.87
N ILE A 45 5.98 5.12 -7.90
CA ILE A 45 5.68 6.35 -7.15
C ILE A 45 6.90 6.82 -6.37
N PHE A 46 7.57 5.94 -5.64
CA PHE A 46 8.78 6.28 -4.90
C PHE A 46 9.90 6.78 -5.81
N LEU A 47 10.08 6.19 -7.00
CA LEU A 47 11.09 6.65 -7.96
C LEU A 47 10.73 7.99 -8.63
N SER A 48 9.44 8.33 -8.69
CA SER A 48 8.99 9.63 -9.20
C SER A 48 9.12 10.76 -8.19
N GLN A 49 9.24 10.43 -6.90
CA GLN A 49 9.40 11.40 -5.81
C GLN A 49 10.88 11.63 -5.51
N PRO A 50 11.26 12.82 -5.00
CA PRO A 50 12.62 13.07 -4.56
C PRO A 50 12.97 12.19 -3.35
N ILE A 51 14.22 11.72 -3.28
CA ILE A 51 14.72 10.93 -2.15
C ILE A 51 14.68 11.71 -0.83
N LEU A 52 14.76 13.03 -0.89
CA LEU A 52 14.53 13.96 0.21
C LEU A 52 13.17 14.61 0.00
N LEU A 53 12.16 14.18 0.76
CA LEU A 53 10.80 14.72 0.65
C LEU A 53 10.73 16.11 1.30
N GLU A 54 10.15 17.05 0.58
CA GLU A 54 9.73 18.35 1.09
C GLU A 54 8.23 18.28 1.41
N LEU A 55 7.87 18.38 2.70
CA LEU A 55 6.50 18.21 3.19
C LEU A 55 6.02 19.44 3.95
N GLU A 56 4.74 19.76 3.82
CA GLU A 56 4.09 20.88 4.52
C GLU A 56 3.21 20.38 5.67
N ALA A 57 3.11 21.19 6.73
CA ALA A 57 2.22 20.93 7.87
C ALA A 57 0.76 21.30 7.53
N PRO A 58 -0.24 20.65 8.18
CA PRO A 58 -0.14 19.66 9.25
C PRO A 58 -0.02 18.21 8.75
N LEU A 59 0.82 17.40 9.41
CA LEU A 59 0.93 15.95 9.19
C LEU A 59 1.11 15.17 10.49
N LYS A 60 0.89 13.85 10.45
CA LYS A 60 1.22 12.91 11.54
C LYS A 60 2.46 12.12 11.15
N ILE A 61 3.48 12.12 12.02
CA ILE A 61 4.70 11.32 11.85
C ILE A 61 4.60 10.10 12.76
N CYS A 62 4.73 8.91 12.18
CA CYS A 62 4.76 7.64 12.90
C CYS A 62 6.12 6.95 12.67
N GLY A 63 6.80 6.53 13.74
CA GLY A 63 8.01 5.70 13.68
C GLY A 63 7.70 4.26 14.11
N GLU A 64 8.70 3.38 14.01
CA GLU A 64 8.65 2.10 14.75
C GLU A 64 8.81 2.39 16.26
N GLU A 65 8.13 1.59 17.10
CA GLU A 65 8.35 1.58 18.56
C GLU A 65 9.64 0.85 18.93
#